data_AF-A0A1R3IKQ5-F1
#
_entry.id   AF-A0A1R3IKQ5-F1
#
_cell.length_a   1.000
_cell.length_b   1.000
_cell.length_c   1.000
_cell.angle_alpha   90.00
_cell.angle_beta   90.00
_cell.angle_gamma   90.00
#
_symmetry.space_group_name_H-M   'P 1'
#
loop_
_entity.id
_entity.type
_entity.pdbx_description
1 polymer ?
#
loop_
_entity_poly.entity_id
_entity_poly.type
_entity_poly.pdbx_seq_one_letter_code
_entity_poly.pdbx_strand_id
1 'polypeptide(L)'
;MCYIQEQWPEVGYDLRTSSVLVHENAEPLIARFKVGENSSTKKIYRFGVPVLEMMTNGRVMQEEFEGSEAGLVKCFKMHYPGNLQKLIDERMELTENTFEQAKEAIGIGLMCTDHSISRQLSLGQILNMITRIYAACLVLATQNHKMSNADGGRVHKRV
;
A
#
# COMPACT_ATOMS: atom_id res chain seq x y z
N MET A 1 -4.88 11.56 5.80
CA MET A 1 -3.70 11.99 6.60
C MET A 1 -3.30 13.44 6.33
N CYS A 2 -2.94 13.83 5.09
CA CYS A 2 -2.58 15.22 4.75
C CYS A 2 -3.68 16.22 5.18
N TYR A 3 -4.94 15.91 4.86
CA TYR A 3 -6.09 16.71 5.30
C TYR A 3 -6.11 17.00 6.80
N ILE A 4 -5.89 15.98 7.65
CA ILE A 4 -5.88 16.16 9.11
C ILE A 4 -4.70 17.03 9.52
N GLN A 5 -3.51 16.83 8.94
CA GLN A 5 -2.35 17.65 9.25
C GLN A 5 -2.55 19.14 8.90
N GLU A 6 -3.23 19.42 7.79
CA GLU A 6 -3.43 20.78 7.29
C GLU A 6 -4.61 21.48 7.97
N GLN A 7 -5.74 20.78 8.12
CA GLN A 7 -6.99 21.36 8.59
C GLN A 7 -7.18 21.22 10.11
N TRP A 8 -6.57 20.20 10.72
CA TRP A 8 -6.76 19.84 12.13
C TRP A 8 -5.43 19.42 12.79
N PRO A 9 -4.42 20.32 12.86
CA PRO A 9 -3.08 19.96 13.31
C PRO A 9 -3.00 19.49 14.78
N GLU A 10 -4.01 19.77 15.59
CA GLU A 10 -4.12 19.29 16.99
C GLU A 10 -4.77 17.90 17.10
N VAL A 11 -5.37 17.41 16.02
CA VAL A 11 -6.04 16.11 15.96
C VAL A 11 -5.03 15.06 15.50
N GLY A 12 -4.79 14.10 16.37
CA GLY A 12 -4.12 12.85 16.06
C GLY A 12 -5.11 11.77 15.63
N TYR A 13 -4.57 10.70 15.08
CA TYR A 13 -5.33 9.52 14.71
C TYR A 13 -4.50 8.27 14.97
N ASP A 14 -5.21 7.17 15.16
CA ASP A 14 -4.63 5.86 15.25
C ASP A 14 -4.76 5.18 13.88
N LEU A 15 -3.63 4.89 13.23
CA LEU A 15 -3.59 4.31 11.89
C LEU A 15 -3.11 2.86 12.00
N ARG A 16 -4.09 1.95 11.98
CA ARG A 16 -3.96 0.50 11.95
C ARG A 16 -4.99 -0.03 10.96
N THR A 17 -4.79 -1.21 10.41
CA THR A 17 -5.82 -1.86 9.57
C THR A 17 -7.17 -1.95 10.29
N SER A 18 -7.17 -2.28 11.58
CA SER A 18 -8.37 -2.34 12.44
C SER A 18 -9.01 -0.98 12.78
N SER A 19 -8.38 0.14 12.42
CA SER A 19 -8.94 1.49 12.60
C SER A 19 -9.35 2.15 11.28
N VAL A 20 -9.20 1.45 10.15
CA VAL A 20 -9.69 1.84 8.84
C VAL A 20 -10.97 1.05 8.54
N LEU A 21 -12.06 1.78 8.31
CA LEU A 21 -13.32 1.22 7.83
C LEU A 21 -13.37 1.33 6.32
N VAL A 22 -14.00 0.37 5.67
CA VAL A 22 -14.23 0.39 4.22
C VAL A 22 -15.70 0.63 3.98
N HIS A 23 -16.05 1.78 3.41
CA HIS A 23 -17.44 2.12 3.04
C HIS A 23 -17.86 1.37 1.74
N GLU A 24 -19.14 1.43 1.38
CA GLU A 24 -19.73 0.68 0.24
C GLU A 24 -18.98 0.84 -1.09
N ASN A 25 -18.33 1.98 -1.33
CA ASN A 25 -17.57 2.28 -2.55
C ASN A 25 -16.08 1.93 -2.45
N ALA A 26 -15.70 1.05 -1.52
CA ALA A 26 -14.31 0.76 -1.17
C ALA A 26 -13.50 1.99 -0.68
N GLU A 27 -14.20 3.04 -0.22
CA GLU A 27 -13.56 4.25 0.30
C GLU A 27 -13.06 4.01 1.74
N PRO A 28 -11.75 4.17 2.01
CA PRO A 28 -11.19 3.96 3.34
C PRO A 28 -11.44 5.17 4.25
N LEU A 29 -12.05 4.93 5.41
CA LEU A 29 -12.34 5.94 6.43
C LEU A 29 -11.53 5.66 7.71
N ILE A 30 -10.83 6.67 8.23
CA ILE A 30 -10.16 6.56 9.54
C ILE A 30 -11.21 6.77 10.63
N ALA A 31 -11.37 5.81 11.54
CA ALA A 31 -12.42 5.85 12.56
C ALA A 31 -11.94 6.25 13.97
N ARG A 32 -10.63 6.15 14.25
CA ARG A 32 -10.07 6.37 15.60
C ARG A 32 -9.25 7.65 15.67
N PHE A 33 -9.82 8.68 16.25
CA PHE A 33 -9.18 9.98 16.46
C PHE A 33 -8.84 10.21 17.93
N LYS A 34 -7.81 11.01 18.19
CA LYS A 34 -7.42 11.47 19.52
C LYS A 34 -6.99 12.93 19.47
N VAL A 35 -7.17 13.66 20.56
CA VAL A 35 -6.64 15.02 20.69
C VAL A 35 -5.25 14.95 21.30
N GLY A 36 -4.28 15.68 20.73
CA GLY A 36 -2.89 15.70 21.18
C GLY A 36 -1.96 14.71 20.45
N GLU A 37 -0.69 14.68 20.89
CA GLU A 37 0.45 13.92 20.34
C GLU A 37 0.40 13.63 18.83
N ASN A 38 0.85 14.61 18.03
CA ASN A 38 0.68 14.61 16.58
C ASN A 38 1.99 14.67 15.78
N SER A 39 3.06 14.01 16.24
CA SER A 39 4.38 14.13 15.59
C SER A 39 4.39 13.53 14.17
N SER A 40 4.95 14.28 13.22
CA SER A 40 5.04 13.89 11.79
C SER A 40 5.76 12.56 11.58
N THR A 41 6.86 12.34 12.29
CA THR A 41 7.67 11.12 12.20
C THR A 41 6.92 9.88 12.68
N LYS A 42 6.14 9.99 13.76
CA LYS A 42 5.30 8.88 14.24
C LYS A 42 4.17 8.58 13.24
N LYS A 43 3.60 9.59 12.58
CA LYS A 43 2.58 9.40 11.53
C LYS A 43 3.13 8.63 10.34
N ILE A 44 4.35 8.95 9.90
CA ILE A 44 4.99 8.29 8.75
C ILE A 44 5.27 6.83 9.08
N TYR A 45 5.87 6.55 10.25
CA TYR A 45 6.06 5.17 10.70
C TYR A 45 4.74 4.39 10.75
N ARG A 46 3.71 4.98 11.39
CA ARG A 46 2.36 4.39 11.50
C ARG A 46 1.64 4.26 10.17
N PHE A 47 2.09 4.93 9.11
CA PHE A 47 1.58 4.71 7.76
C PHE A 47 2.28 3.53 7.09
N GLY A 48 3.59 3.40 7.26
CA GLY A 48 4.36 2.32 6.63
C GLY A 48 3.94 0.93 7.09
N VAL A 49 3.63 0.75 8.38
CA VAL A 49 3.24 -0.56 8.94
C VAL A 49 1.96 -1.12 8.27
N PRO A 50 0.82 -0.40 8.22
CA PRO A 50 -0.37 -0.88 7.52
C PRO A 50 -0.17 -1.11 6.03
N VAL A 51 0.68 -0.33 5.34
CA VAL A 51 1.01 -0.58 3.92
C VAL A 51 1.64 -1.96 3.76
N LEU A 52 2.61 -2.31 4.60
CA LEU A 52 3.23 -3.63 4.60
C LEU A 52 2.24 -4.73 5.02
N GLU A 53 1.38 -4.45 6.00
CA GLU A 53 0.37 -5.40 6.49
C GLU A 53 -0.63 -5.78 5.38
N MET A 54 -1.14 -4.79 4.63
CA MET A 54 -2.06 -4.99 3.51
C MET A 54 -1.46 -5.89 2.42
N MET A 55 -0.16 -5.81 2.17
CA MET A 55 0.51 -6.67 1.18
C MET A 55 0.49 -8.14 1.59
N THR A 56 0.50 -8.44 2.88
CA THR A 56 0.55 -9.82 3.41
C THR A 56 -0.82 -10.38 3.80
N ASN A 57 -1.86 -9.53 3.80
CA ASN A 57 -3.15 -9.81 4.45
C ASN A 57 -2.99 -10.31 5.91
N GLY A 58 -2.02 -9.77 6.63
CA GLY A 58 -1.77 -10.12 8.04
C GLY A 58 -1.24 -11.53 8.28
N ARG A 59 -0.96 -12.34 7.25
CA ARG A 59 -0.47 -13.73 7.42
C ARG A 59 0.92 -13.79 8.06
N VAL A 60 1.85 -12.99 7.53
CA VAL A 60 3.23 -12.89 8.02
C VAL A 60 3.27 -12.41 9.48
N MET A 61 2.28 -11.63 9.91
CA MET A 61 2.17 -11.19 11.31
C MET A 61 1.86 -12.35 12.25
N GLN A 62 1.01 -13.29 11.85
CA GLN A 62 0.53 -14.35 12.74
C GLN A 62 1.49 -15.55 12.85
N GLU A 63 2.22 -15.87 11.78
CA GLU A 63 2.90 -17.17 11.67
C GLU A 63 4.41 -17.12 11.94
N GLU A 64 5.11 -16.03 11.61
CA GLU A 64 6.59 -16.03 11.58
C GLU A 64 7.26 -15.07 12.58
N PHE A 65 6.56 -14.06 13.11
CA PHE A 65 7.20 -12.97 13.89
C PHE A 65 6.43 -12.50 15.13
N GLU A 66 5.71 -13.41 15.79
CA GLU A 66 5.05 -13.16 17.09
C GLU A 66 4.05 -11.99 17.08
N GLY A 67 3.46 -11.65 15.92
CA GLY A 67 2.49 -10.55 15.83
C GLY A 67 3.06 -9.14 16.03
N SER A 68 4.39 -8.96 16.01
CA SER A 68 5.01 -7.67 16.32
C SER A 68 5.31 -6.82 15.08
N GLU A 69 4.97 -5.52 15.09
CA GLU A 69 5.25 -4.58 13.98
C GLU A 69 6.73 -4.60 13.55
N ALA A 70 7.64 -4.70 14.52
CA ALA A 70 9.08 -4.81 14.26
C ALA A 70 9.46 -6.10 13.50
N GLY A 71 8.77 -7.18 13.82
CA GLY A 71 8.84 -8.46 13.12
C GLY A 71 8.44 -8.37 11.65
N LEU A 72 7.30 -7.72 11.37
CA LEU A 72 6.84 -7.46 9.99
C LEU A 72 7.91 -6.74 9.18
N VAL A 73 8.39 -5.62 9.73
CA VAL A 73 9.38 -4.76 9.05
C VAL A 73 10.67 -5.54 8.81
N LYS A 74 11.11 -6.34 9.78
CA LYS A 74 12.29 -7.20 9.65
C LYS A 74 12.12 -8.24 8.54
N CYS A 75 10.95 -8.87 8.44
CA CYS A 75 10.62 -9.82 7.39
C CYS A 75 10.75 -9.18 6.00
N PHE A 76 10.08 -8.04 5.79
CA PHE A 76 10.17 -7.31 4.53
C PHE A 76 11.60 -6.87 4.20
N LYS A 77 12.38 -6.41 5.19
CA LYS A 77 13.80 -6.06 4.99
C LYS A 77 14.67 -7.26 4.56
N MET A 78 14.34 -8.47 4.99
CA MET A 78 15.08 -9.69 4.61
C MET A 78 14.79 -10.15 3.18
N HIS A 79 13.57 -9.93 2.69
CA HIS A 79 13.13 -10.41 1.39
C HIS A 79 13.16 -9.34 0.28
N TYR A 80 13.14 -8.05 0.62
CA TYR A 80 13.18 -6.97 -0.36
C TYR A 80 14.59 -6.76 -0.92
N PRO A 81 14.77 -6.52 -2.24
CA PRO A 81 13.73 -6.45 -3.28
C PRO A 81 13.45 -7.79 -4.01
N GLY A 82 14.19 -8.86 -3.72
CA GLY A 82 14.26 -10.05 -4.60
C GLY A 82 13.23 -11.15 -4.35
N ASN A 83 12.76 -11.33 -3.13
CA ASN A 83 11.96 -12.49 -2.70
C ASN A 83 10.54 -12.11 -2.23
N LEU A 84 9.95 -11.08 -2.85
CA LEU A 84 8.68 -10.49 -2.40
C LEU A 84 7.45 -11.34 -2.70
N GLN A 85 7.50 -12.22 -3.70
CA GLN A 85 6.37 -13.07 -4.06
C GLN A 85 5.92 -13.99 -2.91
N LYS A 86 6.82 -14.33 -1.99
CA LYS A 86 6.50 -15.10 -0.78
C LYS A 86 5.77 -14.30 0.29
N LEU A 87 5.88 -12.97 0.25
CA LEU A 87 5.28 -12.07 1.24
C LEU A 87 3.92 -11.54 0.78
N ILE A 88 3.75 -11.36 -0.53
CA ILE A 88 2.50 -10.83 -1.08
C ILE A 88 1.38 -11.87 -0.92
N ASP A 89 0.20 -11.42 -0.50
CA ASP A 89 -1.02 -12.21 -0.36
C ASP A 89 -1.29 -12.97 -1.67
N GLU A 90 -1.28 -14.30 -1.60
CA GLU A 90 -1.50 -15.17 -2.76
C GLU A 90 -2.87 -14.97 -3.44
N ARG A 91 -3.82 -14.32 -2.75
CA ARG A 91 -5.14 -13.98 -3.28
C ARG A 91 -5.10 -12.71 -4.15
N MET A 92 -4.00 -11.97 -4.15
CA MET A 92 -3.78 -10.89 -5.12
C MET A 92 -3.49 -11.49 -6.49
N GLU A 93 -4.22 -11.05 -7.52
CA GLU A 93 -3.94 -11.41 -8.91
C GLU A 93 -2.67 -10.68 -9.41
N LEU A 94 -1.52 -11.34 -9.28
CA LEU A 94 -0.23 -10.79 -9.65
C LEU A 94 0.10 -11.06 -11.13
N THR A 95 -0.26 -10.11 -11.98
CA THR A 95 0.43 -9.89 -13.27
C THR A 95 1.82 -9.29 -13.05
N GLU A 96 2.70 -9.32 -14.05
CA GLU A 96 4.03 -8.68 -14.00
C GLU A 96 3.94 -7.20 -13.58
N ASN A 97 2.97 -6.47 -14.15
CA ASN A 97 2.77 -5.07 -13.87
C ASN A 97 2.28 -4.80 -12.43
N THR A 98 1.30 -5.57 -11.96
CA THR A 98 0.78 -5.44 -10.59
C THR A 98 1.81 -5.88 -9.55
N PHE A 99 2.70 -6.81 -9.90
CA PHE A 99 3.82 -7.20 -9.04
C PHE A 99 4.82 -6.06 -8.88
N GLU A 100 5.21 -5.37 -9.97
CA GLU A 100 6.10 -4.20 -9.87
C GLU A 100 5.46 -3.07 -9.06
N GLN A 101 4.15 -2.84 -9.20
CA GLN A 101 3.41 -1.87 -8.36
C GLN A 101 3.39 -2.26 -6.88
N ALA A 102 3.17 -3.54 -6.58
CA ALA A 102 3.22 -4.04 -5.21
C ALA A 102 4.63 -3.87 -4.62
N LYS A 103 5.67 -4.16 -5.40
CA LYS A 103 7.07 -3.95 -5.02
C LYS A 103 7.38 -2.48 -4.74
N GLU A 104 6.90 -1.54 -5.55
CA GLU A 104 7.02 -0.11 -5.27
C GLU A 104 6.28 0.29 -3.98
N ALA A 105 5.07 -0.21 -3.76
CA ALA A 105 4.29 0.05 -2.54
C ALA A 105 5.01 -0.49 -1.28
N ILE A 106 5.58 -1.70 -1.37
CA ILE A 106 6.42 -2.29 -0.32
C ILE A 106 7.64 -1.41 -0.04
N GLY A 107 8.30 -0.91 -1.10
CA GLY A 107 9.42 0.02 -0.98
C GLY A 107 9.04 1.29 -0.21
N ILE A 108 7.87 1.87 -0.47
CA ILE A 108 7.34 3.01 0.30
C ILE A 108 7.11 2.63 1.76
N GLY A 109 6.48 1.47 2.03
CA GLY A 109 6.27 0.98 3.39
C GLY A 109 7.58 0.83 4.18
N LEU A 110 8.62 0.28 3.55
CA LEU A 110 9.95 0.14 4.12
C LEU A 110 10.63 1.50 4.39
N MET A 111 10.54 2.45 3.46
CA MET A 111 11.06 3.81 3.67
C MET A 111 10.37 4.52 4.84
N CYS A 112 9.05 4.34 4.97
CA CYS A 112 8.27 4.92 6.05
C CYS A 112 8.58 4.32 7.42
N THR A 113 8.93 3.03 7.47
CA THR A 113 9.26 2.31 8.72
C THR A 113 10.73 2.39 9.11
N ASP A 114 11.59 2.95 8.26
CA ASP A 114 12.98 3.20 8.58
C ASP A 114 13.14 4.49 9.41
N HIS A 115 13.67 4.40 10.63
CA HIS A 115 13.82 5.55 11.53
C HIS A 115 14.75 6.65 11.00
N SER A 116 15.72 6.32 10.14
CA SER A 116 16.64 7.31 9.57
C SER A 116 15.98 8.06 8.42
N ILE A 117 15.29 7.33 7.54
CA ILE A 117 14.64 7.87 6.33
C ILE A 117 13.34 8.60 6.69
N SER A 118 12.52 8.03 7.57
CA SER A 118 11.23 8.61 7.98
C SER A 118 11.32 9.99 8.62
N ARG A 119 12.49 10.36 9.18
CA ARG A 119 12.76 11.71 9.70
C ARG A 119 12.90 12.76 8.61
N GLN A 120 13.27 12.35 7.41
CA GLN A 120 13.50 13.22 6.25
C GLN A 120 12.31 13.22 5.29
N LEU A 121 11.40 12.25 5.42
CA LEU A 121 10.19 12.16 4.61
C LEU A 121 9.09 13.09 5.14
N SER A 122 8.26 13.57 4.22
CA SER A 122 7.03 14.30 4.49
C SER A 122 5.82 13.54 3.95
N LEU A 123 4.64 13.80 4.52
CA LEU A 123 3.38 13.23 4.02
C LEU A 123 3.11 13.62 2.56
N GLY A 124 3.51 14.83 2.13
CA GLY A 124 3.38 15.26 0.74
C GLY A 124 4.24 14.45 -0.21
N GLN A 125 5.48 14.13 0.15
CA GLN A 125 6.34 13.24 -0.64
C GLN A 125 5.74 11.84 -0.75
N ILE A 126 5.23 11.30 0.37
CA ILE A 126 4.57 9.97 0.38
C ILE A 126 3.34 9.96 -0.52
N LEU A 127 2.49 10.99 -0.42
CA LEU A 127 1.32 11.15 -1.28
C LEU A 127 1.70 11.22 -2.76
N ASN A 128 2.77 11.93 -3.12
CA ASN A 128 3.25 12.00 -4.49
C ASN A 128 3.74 10.65 -5.01
N MET A 129 4.47 9.88 -4.20
CA MET A 129 4.92 8.54 -4.57
C MET A 129 3.73 7.60 -4.81
N ILE A 130 2.74 7.60 -3.91
CA ILE A 130 1.54 6.76 -4.03
C ILE A 130 0.70 7.16 -5.25
N THR A 131 0.50 8.46 -5.47
CA THR A 131 -0.25 8.97 -6.63
C THR A 131 0.37 8.50 -7.94
N ARG A 132 1.70 8.44 -8.02
CA ARG A 132 2.41 7.93 -9.20
C ARG A 132 2.15 6.44 -9.44
N ILE A 133 2.21 5.62 -8.38
CA ILE A 133 1.89 4.19 -8.46
C ILE A 133 0.43 4.01 -8.92
N TYR A 134 -0.50 4.72 -8.28
CA TYR A 134 -1.92 4.63 -8.60
C TYR A 134 -2.22 5.04 -10.05
N ALA A 135 -1.61 6.13 -10.55
CA ALA A 135 -1.75 6.53 -11.93
C ALA A 135 -1.24 5.45 -12.90
N ALA A 136 -0.14 4.78 -12.57
CA ALA A 136 0.36 3.65 -13.35
C ALA A 136 -0.62 2.46 -13.36
N CYS A 137 -1.27 2.16 -12.22
CA CYS A 137 -2.33 1.15 -12.14
C CYS A 137 -3.48 1.44 -13.10
N LEU A 138 -3.96 2.69 -13.15
CA LEU A 138 -5.08 3.09 -13.99
C LEU A 138 -4.76 2.98 -15.49
N VAL A 139 -3.59 3.44 -15.91
CA VAL A 139 -3.16 3.33 -17.31
C VAL A 139 -3.17 1.88 -17.77
N LEU A 140 -2.68 0.97 -16.94
CA LEU A 140 -2.62 -0.46 -17.29
C LEU A 140 -4.00 -1.13 -17.32
N ALA A 141 -4.90 -0.78 -16.39
CA ALA A 141 -6.28 -1.26 -16.43
C ALA A 141 -6.98 -0.86 -17.74
N THR A 142 -6.77 0.36 -18.22
CA THR A 142 -7.36 0.83 -19.49
C THR A 142 -6.80 0.15 -20.74
N GLN A 143 -5.54 -0.32 -20.72
CA GLN A 143 -4.95 -1.07 -21.83
C GLN A 143 -5.51 -2.50 -21.91
N ASN A 144 -5.71 -3.16 -20.76
CA ASN A 144 -6.30 -4.50 -20.70
C ASN A 144 -7.74 -4.53 -21.23
N HIS A 145 -8.52 -3.47 -21.02
CA HIS A 145 -9.87 -3.33 -21.59
C HIS A 145 -9.89 -3.07 -23.12
N LYS A 146 -8.81 -2.52 -23.70
CA LYS A 146 -8.73 -2.32 -25.16
C LYS A 146 -8.38 -3.61 -25.90
N MET A 147 -7.50 -4.44 -25.33
CA MET A 147 -7.09 -5.69 -25.96
C MET A 147 -8.20 -6.76 -26.00
N SER A 148 -9.05 -6.80 -24.97
CA SER A 148 -10.19 -7.74 -24.90
C SER A 148 -11.29 -7.47 -25.93
N ASN A 149 -11.34 -6.28 -26.54
CA ASN A 149 -12.33 -5.92 -27.56
C ASN A 149 -11.86 -6.14 -29.01
N ALA A 150 -10.63 -6.62 -29.22
CA ALA A 150 -10.04 -6.75 -30.56
C ALA A 150 -10.15 -8.16 -31.18
N ASP A 151 -10.64 -9.17 -30.46
CA ASP A 151 -10.58 -10.58 -30.89
C ASP A 151 -11.93 -11.17 -31.35
N GLY A 152 -12.76 -10.35 -32.03
CA GLY A 152 -14.08 -10.76 -32.53
C GLY A 152 -14.19 -10.89 -34.05
N GLY A 153 -13.10 -10.80 -34.81
CA GLY A 153 -13.16 -10.43 -36.23
C GLY A 153 -12.38 -11.26 -37.23
N ARG A 154 -12.37 -12.60 -37.16
CA ARG A 154 -11.93 -13.44 -38.30
C ARG A 154 -12.77 -14.71 -38.48
N VAL A 155 -14.01 -14.52 -38.96
CA VAL A 155 -14.75 -15.61 -39.61
C VAL A 155 -14.15 -15.81 -41.00
N HIS A 156 -13.55 -16.99 -41.19
CA HIS A 156 -13.11 -17.52 -42.47
C HIS A 156 -14.27 -17.57 -43.47
N LYS A 157 -14.11 -16.98 -44.66
CA LYS A 157 -14.83 -17.43 -45.85
C LYS A 157 -13.90 -18.33 -46.66
N ARG A 158 -14.11 -19.64 -46.53
CA ARG A 158 -13.85 -20.62 -47.60
C ARG A 158 -15.20 -20.88 -48.26
N VAL A 159 -15.32 -20.55 -49.53
CA VAL A 159 -15.65 -21.39 -50.72
C VAL A 159 -15.71 -20.43 -51.89
#